data_AF-A0AAP9D748-F1
#
_entry.id   AF-A0AAP9D748-F1
#
_cell.length_a   1.000
_cell.length_b   1.000
_cell.length_c   1.000
_cell.angle_alpha   90.00
_cell.angle_beta   90.00
_cell.angle_gamma   90.00
#
_symmetry.space_group_name_H-M   'P 1'
#
loop_
_entity.id
_entity.type
_entity.pdbx_description
1 polymer ?
#
loop_
_entity_poly.entity_id
_entity_poly.type
_entity_poly.pdbx_seq_one_letter_code
_entity_poly.pdbx_strand_id
1 'polypeptide(L)'
;MKKLNKKKLFLSLGSVFALSSVVAITASCSQKSTLNYSQFYWTSPTSDDDNGFQTKYKSMANDGKRALLMPGFQHPEKLQNALANDKFDANSIALILDAVYNNDNKAEFYKGADRVADVYFKVDEAAFLGGIAAAYMLNSNQSVFGKDNKLTWGGYVALNAKNTTNYLAGFDLGVKWANEKLKGKSVKQEGTQETKTWIEVEQVYASESSAGGFQPENDNAKKIIRELITKGVDLILPVAITQVGVAVTEAIATASHNVGVIGVDVEVENDEAINKKTDKFINTNLSGNKNGVVRFSITKRLDVATVKLLENAISGQSLSKGKDKIIIGSEIDPRDKYKLGVNTVGNLSDGVVGISPSAYHYVIDAFNLAQANESDKISTYDQLVNKITNDELFKTLDKKPLVEGYLDVKKETDNDAALLENKTIDPRVNGGTLYKSAKGTYYFYPVAKSTYISNSSSNKFKELWDGAKTNEEKQSLIGLILSYAGAKVKDGGYSEATYNGLKEFYAKHGIKIPTL
;
A
#
# COMPACT_ATOMS: atom_id res chain seq x y z
N MET A 1 42.07 -51.09 -13.58
CA MET A 1 42.01 -52.49 -13.12
C MET A 1 41.06 -52.59 -11.94
N LYS A 2 40.05 -53.47 -12.04
CA LYS A 2 39.12 -53.83 -10.95
C LYS A 2 39.87 -54.60 -9.84
N LYS A 3 39.46 -54.43 -8.58
CA LYS A 3 39.04 -55.53 -7.69
C LYS A 3 38.37 -55.04 -6.42
N LEU A 4 37.12 -55.48 -6.24
CA LEU A 4 36.39 -55.53 -4.97
C LEU A 4 37.12 -56.48 -3.98
N ASN A 5 36.82 -56.35 -2.67
CA ASN A 5 35.88 -57.21 -1.93
C ASN A 5 36.34 -57.52 -0.48
N LYS A 6 35.56 -57.17 0.55
CA LYS A 6 34.81 -58.11 1.43
C LYS A 6 34.37 -57.48 2.76
N LYS A 7 33.07 -57.63 3.02
CA LYS A 7 32.34 -57.44 4.28
C LYS A 7 32.89 -58.31 5.42
N LYS A 8 32.77 -57.82 6.67
CA LYS A 8 32.23 -58.61 7.80
C LYS A 8 31.40 -57.71 8.73
N LEU A 9 30.31 -58.31 9.20
CA LEU A 9 29.16 -57.83 9.98
C LEU A 9 29.21 -58.54 11.34
N PHE A 10 28.82 -57.90 12.45
CA PHE A 10 28.13 -58.45 13.65
C PHE A 10 27.85 -57.26 14.60
N LEU A 11 26.63 -56.70 14.76
CA LEU A 11 25.38 -57.15 15.42
C LEU A 11 25.46 -57.40 16.94
N SER A 12 24.80 -56.52 17.73
CA SER A 12 23.74 -56.79 18.75
C SER A 12 23.73 -55.68 19.82
N LEU A 13 22.63 -54.90 19.95
CA LEU A 13 21.53 -55.05 20.94
C LEU A 13 22.05 -55.05 22.39
N GLY A 14 21.67 -54.18 23.32
CA GLY A 14 20.65 -53.13 23.42
C GLY A 14 20.40 -52.89 24.93
N SER A 15 19.94 -51.70 25.32
CA SER A 15 19.14 -51.50 26.55
C SER A 15 18.70 -50.03 26.72
N VAL A 16 17.40 -49.86 26.93
CA VAL A 16 16.67 -48.65 27.28
C VAL A 16 16.75 -48.40 28.79
N PHE A 17 16.90 -47.13 29.23
CA PHE A 17 16.29 -46.47 30.41
C PHE A 17 16.87 -45.02 30.45
N ALA A 18 16.12 -43.99 30.04
CA ALA A 18 15.16 -43.17 30.81
C ALA A 18 15.78 -42.00 31.59
N LEU A 19 15.44 -40.79 31.09
CA LEU A 19 15.26 -39.48 31.74
C LEU A 19 16.38 -38.76 32.51
N SER A 20 16.32 -37.44 32.27
CA SER A 20 16.83 -36.31 33.05
C SER A 20 18.30 -35.95 32.86
N SER A 21 18.55 -34.96 32.00
CA SER A 21 19.47 -33.87 32.31
C SER A 21 19.33 -32.80 31.22
N VAL A 22 18.85 -31.64 31.67
CA VAL A 22 19.23 -30.29 31.22
C VAL A 22 19.76 -30.24 29.78
N VAL A 23 18.92 -29.77 28.85
CA VAL A 23 19.45 -29.20 27.61
C VAL A 23 20.31 -28.03 28.04
N ALA A 24 21.62 -28.28 28.13
CA ALA A 24 22.62 -27.26 28.16
C ALA A 24 22.38 -26.44 26.90
N ILE A 25 21.80 -25.24 27.09
CA ILE A 25 21.88 -24.18 26.11
C ILE A 25 23.37 -23.90 26.01
N THR A 26 24.04 -24.57 25.07
CA THR A 26 25.31 -24.10 24.56
C THR A 26 25.01 -22.72 23.99
N ALA A 27 25.26 -21.70 24.80
CA ALA A 27 25.27 -20.31 24.40
C ALA A 27 26.28 -20.20 23.25
N SER A 28 25.78 -20.30 22.03
CA SER A 28 26.60 -20.19 20.85
C SER A 28 26.97 -18.72 20.71
N CYS A 29 28.27 -18.41 20.83
CA CYS A 29 28.84 -17.12 20.43
C CYS A 29 28.62 -16.77 18.94
N SER A 30 27.80 -17.51 18.19
CA SER A 30 27.45 -17.28 16.77
C SER A 30 26.19 -16.46 16.54
N GLN A 31 25.34 -16.19 17.55
CA GLN A 31 24.11 -15.39 17.34
C GLN A 31 24.40 -13.90 17.06
N LYS A 32 25.48 -13.36 17.63
CA LYS A 32 25.77 -11.92 17.52
C LYS A 32 26.17 -11.50 16.09
N SER A 33 26.82 -12.38 15.33
CA SER A 33 27.18 -12.08 13.95
C SER A 33 25.96 -12.08 13.03
N THR A 34 25.01 -13.00 13.21
CA THR A 34 23.81 -13.11 12.36
C THR A 34 22.84 -11.94 12.53
N LEU A 35 22.66 -11.41 13.74
CA LEU A 35 21.79 -10.26 14.02
C LEU A 35 22.24 -8.95 13.35
N ASN A 36 23.51 -8.88 12.95
CA ASN A 36 24.10 -7.73 12.25
C ASN A 36 23.90 -7.77 10.74
N TYR A 37 23.32 -8.84 10.19
CA TYR A 37 22.98 -8.94 8.77
C TYR A 37 21.47 -8.76 8.58
N SER A 38 21.07 -7.93 7.61
CA SER A 38 19.65 -7.66 7.34
C SER A 38 18.88 -8.95 6.98
N GLN A 39 19.55 -9.93 6.37
CA GLN A 39 18.98 -11.23 5.99
C GLN A 39 18.44 -12.04 7.17
N PHE A 40 18.81 -11.73 8.41
CA PHE A 40 18.22 -12.36 9.60
C PHE A 40 16.76 -11.96 9.84
N TYR A 41 16.35 -10.81 9.31
CA TYR A 41 15.05 -10.22 9.59
C TYR A 41 14.03 -10.50 8.51
N TRP A 42 14.41 -11.06 7.36
CA TRP A 42 13.49 -11.27 6.27
C TRP A 42 13.75 -12.56 5.48
N THR A 43 12.71 -13.11 4.86
CA THR A 43 12.83 -14.21 3.91
C THR A 43 11.73 -14.13 2.85
N SER A 44 11.94 -14.78 1.72
CA SER A 44 10.91 -14.96 0.68
C SER A 44 10.35 -16.38 0.74
N PRO A 45 9.07 -16.59 0.40
CA PRO A 45 8.49 -17.90 0.13
C PRO A 45 9.35 -18.73 -0.85
N THR A 46 9.31 -20.06 -0.74
CA THR A 46 10.04 -20.93 -1.68
C THR A 46 9.29 -21.14 -3.00
N SER A 47 7.97 -20.98 -2.97
CA SER A 47 7.04 -21.04 -4.10
C SER A 47 5.79 -20.22 -3.75
N ASP A 48 4.96 -19.89 -4.75
CA ASP A 48 3.74 -19.09 -4.57
C ASP A 48 2.51 -19.91 -4.14
N ASP A 49 2.72 -21.17 -3.74
CA ASP A 49 1.69 -22.07 -3.23
C ASP A 49 1.67 -22.12 -1.69
N ASP A 50 0.66 -22.78 -1.13
CA ASP A 50 0.50 -22.98 0.32
C ASP A 50 1.74 -23.55 1.00
N ASN A 51 2.39 -24.54 0.39
CA ASN A 51 3.55 -25.19 0.98
C ASN A 51 4.75 -24.24 1.05
N GLY A 52 4.94 -23.42 0.01
CA GLY A 52 6.02 -22.44 -0.07
C GLY A 52 5.95 -21.38 1.03
N PHE A 53 4.75 -20.85 1.31
CA PHE A 53 4.54 -19.90 2.40
C PHE A 53 4.60 -20.57 3.78
N GLN A 54 3.88 -21.68 3.97
CA GLN A 54 3.80 -22.36 5.27
C GLN A 54 5.16 -22.88 5.75
N THR A 55 6.02 -23.32 4.83
CA THR A 55 7.41 -23.70 5.14
C THR A 55 8.17 -22.52 5.75
N LYS A 56 7.98 -21.30 5.23
CA LYS A 56 8.64 -20.10 5.74
C LYS A 56 8.05 -19.58 7.04
N TYR A 57 6.73 -19.71 7.24
CA TYR A 57 6.09 -19.41 8.54
C TYR A 57 6.72 -20.27 9.65
N LYS A 58 6.85 -21.57 9.40
CA LYS A 58 7.46 -22.52 10.34
C LYS A 58 8.95 -22.27 10.54
N SER A 59 9.71 -22.01 9.46
CA SER A 59 11.14 -21.72 9.56
C SER A 59 11.41 -20.50 10.43
N MET A 60 10.70 -19.39 10.19
CA MET A 60 10.84 -18.18 11.01
C MET A 60 10.48 -18.43 12.48
N ALA A 61 9.44 -19.22 12.76
CA ALA A 61 9.11 -19.59 14.14
C ALA A 61 10.23 -20.42 14.80
N ASN A 62 10.84 -21.36 14.06
CA ASN A 62 11.99 -22.13 14.54
C ASN A 62 13.22 -21.25 14.79
N ASP A 63 13.39 -20.19 14.01
CA ASP A 63 14.46 -19.18 14.17
C ASP A 63 14.20 -18.20 15.33
N GLY A 64 13.13 -18.40 16.09
CA GLY A 64 12.78 -17.60 17.27
C GLY A 64 11.83 -16.44 16.98
N LYS A 65 11.41 -16.22 15.73
CA LYS A 65 10.45 -15.16 15.39
C LYS A 65 9.07 -15.49 15.97
N ARG A 66 8.38 -14.47 16.47
CA ARG A 66 7.07 -14.54 17.13
C ARG A 66 6.09 -13.50 16.63
N ALA A 67 6.55 -12.41 16.03
CA ALA A 67 5.74 -11.56 15.16
C ALA A 67 6.22 -11.67 13.72
N LEU A 68 5.29 -12.02 12.83
CA LEU A 68 5.57 -12.17 11.41
C LEU A 68 4.87 -11.05 10.63
N LEU A 69 5.66 -10.13 10.08
CA LEU A 69 5.21 -9.10 9.15
C LEU A 69 5.01 -9.72 7.77
N MET A 70 3.86 -9.48 7.16
CA MET A 70 3.39 -10.18 5.95
C MET A 70 2.81 -9.17 4.95
N PRO A 71 3.63 -8.40 4.21
CA PRO A 71 3.15 -7.47 3.20
C PRO A 71 2.65 -8.19 1.94
N GLY A 72 1.53 -7.72 1.38
CA GLY A 72 1.01 -8.11 0.09
C GLY A 72 -0.15 -9.11 0.14
N PHE A 73 -0.93 -9.11 -0.94
CA PHE A 73 -2.20 -9.82 -1.08
C PHE A 73 -2.11 -11.35 -1.12
N GLN A 74 -0.90 -11.93 -1.23
CA GLN A 74 -0.71 -13.38 -1.30
C GLN A 74 -0.80 -14.05 0.08
N HIS A 75 -0.55 -13.33 1.18
CA HIS A 75 -0.50 -13.93 2.52
C HIS A 75 -1.83 -14.44 3.10
N PRO A 76 -2.98 -13.74 2.97
CA PRO A 76 -4.19 -14.07 3.70
C PRO A 76 -4.67 -15.50 3.50
N GLU A 77 -4.79 -15.98 2.26
CA GLU A 77 -5.26 -17.34 1.96
C GLU A 77 -4.29 -18.38 2.55
N LYS A 78 -2.98 -18.17 2.36
CA LYS A 78 -1.94 -19.10 2.82
C LYS A 78 -1.89 -19.17 4.35
N LEU A 79 -2.14 -18.04 5.02
CA LEU A 79 -2.24 -17.96 6.48
C LEU A 79 -3.54 -18.59 6.99
N GLN A 80 -4.68 -18.35 6.34
CA GLN A 80 -5.96 -18.99 6.67
C GLN A 80 -5.82 -20.52 6.65
N ASN A 81 -5.24 -21.06 5.57
CA ASN A 81 -4.97 -22.49 5.45
C ASN A 81 -3.97 -22.97 6.50
N ALA A 82 -2.98 -22.17 6.88
CA ALA A 82 -2.03 -22.52 7.93
C ALA A 82 -2.68 -22.58 9.32
N LEU A 83 -3.56 -21.63 9.65
CA LEU A 83 -4.28 -21.56 10.93
C LEU A 83 -5.33 -22.67 11.04
N ALA A 84 -6.12 -22.89 9.99
CA ALA A 84 -7.16 -23.93 9.96
C ALA A 84 -6.58 -25.35 10.13
N ASN A 85 -5.36 -25.58 9.63
CA ASN A 85 -4.67 -26.87 9.69
C ASN A 85 -3.59 -26.96 10.79
N ASP A 86 -3.58 -26.05 11.77
CA ASP A 86 -2.62 -26.02 12.89
C ASP A 86 -1.14 -26.04 12.44
N LYS A 87 -0.84 -25.48 11.26
CA LYS A 87 0.51 -25.34 10.69
C LYS A 87 1.17 -23.99 10.98
N PHE A 88 0.41 -23.04 11.52
CA PHE A 88 0.95 -21.78 12.03
C PHE A 88 1.29 -21.92 13.51
N ASP A 89 2.53 -21.58 13.90
CA ASP A 89 3.01 -21.75 15.27
C ASP A 89 2.08 -21.04 16.27
N ALA A 90 1.68 -21.75 17.34
CA ALA A 90 0.68 -21.27 18.30
C ALA A 90 1.13 -20.07 19.13
N ASN A 91 2.44 -19.78 19.19
CA ASN A 91 3.04 -18.66 19.91
C ASN A 91 3.38 -17.48 18.99
N SER A 92 3.16 -17.62 17.68
CA SER A 92 3.35 -16.54 16.72
C SER A 92 2.07 -15.71 16.54
N ILE A 93 2.26 -14.45 16.17
CA ILE A 93 1.23 -13.54 15.66
C ILE A 93 1.54 -13.22 14.18
N ALA A 94 0.50 -12.91 13.41
CA ALA A 94 0.61 -12.51 12.02
C ALA A 94 0.12 -11.06 11.86
N LEU A 95 0.94 -10.24 11.21
CA LEU A 95 0.68 -8.84 10.96
C LEU A 95 0.69 -8.62 9.44
N ILE A 96 -0.49 -8.63 8.84
CA ILE A 96 -0.67 -8.56 7.38
C ILE A 96 -0.73 -7.10 6.95
N LEU A 97 0.00 -6.73 5.89
CA LEU A 97 -0.06 -5.40 5.31
C LEU A 97 -0.59 -5.47 3.88
N ASP A 98 -1.53 -4.60 3.56
CA ASP A 98 -2.18 -4.49 2.25
C ASP A 98 -3.01 -5.69 1.81
N ALA A 99 -3.73 -6.28 2.77
CA ALA A 99 -4.73 -7.29 2.49
C ALA A 99 -5.71 -7.42 3.66
N VAL A 100 -6.82 -8.11 3.43
CA VAL A 100 -7.84 -8.37 4.46
C VAL A 100 -7.84 -9.86 4.78
N TYR A 101 -7.65 -10.20 6.05
CA TYR A 101 -7.80 -11.56 6.54
C TYR A 101 -9.27 -11.97 6.54
N ASN A 102 -9.56 -13.17 6.02
CA ASN A 102 -10.90 -13.73 5.98
C ASN A 102 -11.95 -12.77 5.38
N ASN A 103 -11.63 -12.16 4.23
CA ASN A 103 -12.49 -11.18 3.56
C ASN A 103 -13.89 -11.73 3.22
N ASP A 104 -14.04 -13.04 3.09
CA ASP A 104 -15.33 -13.72 2.85
C ASP A 104 -16.11 -14.02 4.15
N ASN A 105 -15.57 -13.65 5.32
CA ASN A 105 -16.21 -13.82 6.63
C ASN A 105 -16.60 -15.29 6.93
N LYS A 106 -15.75 -16.24 6.51
CA LYS A 106 -15.96 -17.69 6.65
C LYS A 106 -15.63 -18.17 8.06
N ALA A 107 -16.52 -18.97 8.64
CA ALA A 107 -16.46 -19.36 10.05
C ALA A 107 -15.22 -20.22 10.38
N GLU A 108 -14.81 -21.07 9.46
CA GLU A 108 -13.65 -21.96 9.59
C GLU A 108 -12.32 -21.21 9.79
N PHE A 109 -12.24 -19.93 9.42
CA PHE A 109 -11.03 -19.11 9.51
C PHE A 109 -10.97 -18.23 10.77
N TYR A 110 -11.92 -18.32 11.70
CA TYR A 110 -11.84 -17.58 12.98
C TYR A 110 -10.97 -18.27 14.03
N LYS A 111 -10.69 -19.57 13.89
CA LYS A 111 -9.82 -20.28 14.82
C LYS A 111 -8.41 -19.65 14.81
N GLY A 112 -7.99 -19.10 15.95
CA GLY A 112 -6.68 -18.46 16.10
C GLY A 112 -6.57 -17.05 15.50
N ALA A 113 -7.68 -16.47 15.04
CA ALA A 113 -7.73 -15.12 14.47
C ALA A 113 -7.45 -14.01 15.52
N ASP A 114 -7.54 -14.33 16.81
CA ASP A 114 -7.11 -13.46 17.92
C ASP A 114 -5.61 -13.11 17.88
N ARG A 115 -4.83 -13.81 17.06
CA ARG A 115 -3.39 -13.60 16.83
C ARG A 115 -3.08 -12.95 15.49
N VAL A 116 -4.10 -12.49 14.76
CA VAL A 116 -3.95 -11.85 13.46
C VAL A 116 -4.38 -10.39 13.58
N ALA A 117 -3.60 -9.50 12.98
CA ALA A 117 -4.03 -8.15 12.67
C ALA A 117 -3.71 -7.87 11.21
N ASP A 118 -4.59 -7.15 10.52
CA ASP A 118 -4.30 -6.66 9.19
C ASP A 118 -4.59 -5.17 9.02
N VAL A 119 -4.05 -4.63 7.94
CA VAL A 119 -4.36 -3.30 7.43
C VAL A 119 -4.55 -3.35 5.91
N TYR A 120 -5.74 -2.96 5.47
CA TYR A 120 -6.04 -2.58 4.10
C TYR A 120 -5.93 -1.06 3.95
N PHE A 121 -5.34 -0.57 2.87
CA PHE A 121 -5.07 0.86 2.68
C PHE A 121 -6.11 1.50 1.75
N LYS A 122 -6.77 2.57 2.21
CA LYS A 122 -7.69 3.41 1.42
C LYS A 122 -6.92 4.39 0.52
N VAL A 123 -6.14 3.83 -0.40
CA VAL A 123 -5.30 4.57 -1.35
C VAL A 123 -6.13 5.43 -2.30
N ASP A 124 -7.41 5.14 -2.48
CA ASP A 124 -8.37 5.97 -3.21
C ASP A 124 -8.62 7.32 -2.52
N GLU A 125 -8.63 7.39 -1.19
CA GLU A 125 -8.72 8.66 -0.46
C GLU A 125 -7.47 9.54 -0.69
N ALA A 126 -6.29 8.91 -0.65
CA ALA A 126 -5.04 9.60 -0.93
C ALA A 126 -4.94 10.03 -2.39
N ALA A 127 -5.38 9.19 -3.32
CA ALA A 127 -5.43 9.51 -4.73
C ALA A 127 -6.43 10.63 -5.04
N PHE A 128 -7.54 10.74 -4.31
CA PHE A 128 -8.45 11.89 -4.39
C PHE A 128 -7.74 13.21 -4.07
N LEU A 129 -6.96 13.26 -2.98
CA LEU A 129 -6.12 14.44 -2.71
C LEU A 129 -5.05 14.65 -3.79
N GLY A 130 -4.48 13.56 -4.32
CA GLY A 130 -3.55 13.59 -5.45
C GLY A 130 -4.16 14.20 -6.71
N GLY A 131 -5.41 13.87 -7.04
CA GLY A 131 -6.13 14.42 -8.19
C GLY A 131 -6.38 15.92 -8.05
N ILE A 132 -6.77 16.38 -6.86
CA ILE A 132 -6.93 17.81 -6.57
C ILE A 132 -5.59 18.54 -6.70
N ALA A 133 -4.54 18.00 -6.07
CA ALA A 133 -3.20 18.59 -6.11
C ALA A 133 -2.66 18.66 -7.55
N ALA A 134 -2.83 17.59 -8.32
CA ALA A 134 -2.43 17.53 -9.73
C ALA A 134 -3.16 18.56 -10.59
N ALA A 135 -4.48 18.64 -10.46
CA ALA A 135 -5.28 19.58 -11.23
C ALA A 135 -4.90 21.04 -10.93
N TYR A 136 -4.67 21.36 -9.65
CA TYR A 136 -4.21 22.69 -9.26
C TYR A 136 -2.78 22.96 -9.72
N MET A 137 -1.86 22.00 -9.58
CA MET A 137 -0.48 22.12 -10.05
C MET A 137 -0.42 22.42 -11.56
N LEU A 138 -1.21 21.73 -12.38
CA LEU A 138 -1.31 22.00 -13.81
C LEU A 138 -1.81 23.43 -14.07
N ASN A 139 -2.84 23.86 -13.33
CA ASN A 139 -3.44 25.19 -13.46
C ASN A 139 -2.62 26.36 -12.90
N SER A 140 -1.80 26.14 -11.88
CA SER A 140 -0.84 27.14 -11.42
C SER A 140 0.38 27.24 -12.34
N ASN A 141 0.56 26.29 -13.26
CA ASN A 141 1.67 26.24 -14.21
C ASN A 141 1.20 26.27 -15.67
N GLN A 142 0.18 27.07 -16.00
CA GLN A 142 -0.38 27.10 -17.37
C GLN A 142 0.61 27.59 -18.44
N SER A 143 1.64 28.36 -18.06
CA SER A 143 2.73 28.72 -18.99
C SER A 143 3.57 27.53 -19.44
N VAL A 144 3.56 26.44 -18.66
CA VAL A 144 4.33 25.21 -18.89
C VAL A 144 3.46 24.17 -19.60
N PHE A 145 2.26 23.90 -19.09
CA PHE A 145 1.38 22.82 -19.54
C PHE A 145 0.23 23.33 -20.44
N GLY A 146 -0.46 24.40 -20.03
CA GLY A 146 -1.68 24.89 -20.70
C GLY A 146 -1.47 25.78 -21.94
N LYS A 147 -0.41 25.57 -22.73
CA LYS A 147 -0.08 26.46 -23.88
C LYS A 147 -1.11 26.41 -25.00
N ASP A 148 -1.81 25.31 -25.14
CA ASP A 148 -2.89 25.08 -26.12
C ASP A 148 -4.29 25.29 -25.51
N ASN A 149 -4.35 25.89 -24.31
CA ASN A 149 -5.57 26.10 -23.53
C ASN A 149 -6.29 24.78 -23.16
N LYS A 150 -5.52 23.69 -23.03
CA LYS A 150 -5.98 22.41 -22.49
C LYS A 150 -5.04 21.96 -21.38
N LEU A 151 -5.57 21.18 -20.45
CA LEU A 151 -4.78 20.51 -19.42
C LEU A 151 -5.26 19.08 -19.33
N THR A 152 -4.33 18.14 -19.27
CA THR A 152 -4.67 16.73 -19.38
C THR A 152 -3.90 15.85 -18.40
N TRP A 153 -4.51 14.74 -18.02
CA TRP A 153 -3.85 13.69 -17.26
C TRP A 153 -4.14 12.32 -17.86
N GLY A 154 -3.23 11.37 -17.64
CA GLY A 154 -3.39 9.99 -18.06
C GLY A 154 -2.86 9.06 -16.98
N GLY A 155 -3.44 7.87 -16.86
CA GLY A 155 -3.04 6.90 -15.86
C GLY A 155 -3.15 5.48 -16.36
N TYR A 156 -2.35 4.60 -15.76
CA TYR A 156 -2.41 3.17 -16.02
C TYR A 156 -1.98 2.41 -14.76
N VAL A 157 -2.32 1.12 -14.69
CA VAL A 157 -1.99 0.23 -13.59
C VAL A 157 -1.04 -0.88 -14.04
N ALA A 158 -0.29 -1.48 -13.13
CA ALA A 158 0.44 -2.71 -13.42
C ALA A 158 -0.52 -3.85 -13.81
N LEU A 159 -1.54 -4.09 -12.99
CA LEU A 159 -2.62 -5.06 -13.18
C LEU A 159 -3.96 -4.36 -12.95
N ASN A 160 -5.01 -4.69 -13.70
CA ASN A 160 -6.38 -4.24 -13.39
C ASN A 160 -6.93 -5.03 -12.18
N ALA A 161 -6.49 -4.65 -10.99
CA ALA A 161 -6.87 -5.27 -9.72
C ALA A 161 -7.46 -4.23 -8.76
N LYS A 162 -8.28 -4.69 -7.79
CA LYS A 162 -8.97 -3.80 -6.84
C LYS A 162 -8.03 -2.80 -6.15
N ASN A 163 -6.82 -3.24 -5.78
CA ASN A 163 -5.82 -2.46 -5.05
C ASN A 163 -4.97 -1.51 -5.90
N THR A 164 -5.16 -1.52 -7.23
CA THR A 164 -4.46 -0.62 -8.16
C THR A 164 -5.44 0.29 -8.89
N THR A 165 -6.60 -0.22 -9.32
CA THR A 165 -7.62 0.60 -10.00
C THR A 165 -8.27 1.63 -9.09
N ASN A 166 -8.26 1.40 -7.78
CA ASN A 166 -8.74 2.36 -6.78
C ASN A 166 -7.91 3.66 -6.73
N TYR A 167 -6.61 3.62 -7.06
CA TYR A 167 -5.81 4.84 -7.27
C TYR A 167 -6.39 5.67 -8.42
N LEU A 168 -6.68 5.05 -9.57
CA LEU A 168 -7.20 5.79 -10.73
C LEU A 168 -8.61 6.34 -10.47
N ALA A 169 -9.47 5.57 -9.79
CA ALA A 169 -10.81 6.02 -9.41
C ALA A 169 -10.76 7.23 -8.46
N GLY A 170 -9.96 7.14 -7.40
CA GLY A 170 -9.77 8.25 -6.46
C GLY A 170 -9.20 9.49 -7.14
N PHE A 171 -8.17 9.32 -7.97
CA PHE A 171 -7.54 10.42 -8.69
C PHE A 171 -8.50 11.14 -9.64
N ASP A 172 -9.23 10.38 -10.47
CA ASP A 172 -10.25 10.95 -11.37
C ASP A 172 -11.32 11.72 -10.60
N LEU A 173 -11.77 11.16 -9.47
CA LEU A 173 -12.75 11.81 -8.60
C LEU A 173 -12.21 13.11 -7.97
N GLY A 174 -10.93 13.17 -7.62
CA GLY A 174 -10.25 14.37 -7.14
C GLY A 174 -10.10 15.44 -8.23
N VAL A 175 -9.77 15.05 -9.45
CA VAL A 175 -9.74 15.96 -10.61
C VAL A 175 -11.14 16.52 -10.88
N LYS A 176 -12.17 15.67 -10.82
CA LYS A 176 -13.58 16.09 -10.94
C LYS A 176 -13.96 17.10 -9.85
N TRP A 177 -13.56 16.85 -8.59
CA TRP A 177 -13.77 17.82 -7.50
C TRP A 177 -13.17 19.18 -7.86
N ALA A 178 -11.92 19.21 -8.32
CA ALA A 178 -11.22 20.45 -8.64
C ALA A 178 -11.90 21.19 -9.81
N ASN A 179 -12.23 20.48 -10.88
CA ASN A 179 -12.92 21.05 -12.04
C ASN A 179 -14.29 21.63 -11.66
N GLU A 180 -15.07 20.95 -10.81
CA GLU A 180 -16.38 21.44 -10.35
C GLU A 180 -16.25 22.67 -9.43
N LYS A 181 -15.34 22.62 -8.45
CA LYS A 181 -15.23 23.65 -7.40
C LYS A 181 -14.46 24.89 -7.83
N LEU A 182 -13.54 24.75 -8.78
CA LEU A 182 -12.65 25.82 -9.22
C LEU A 182 -13.02 26.41 -10.58
N LYS A 183 -14.10 25.92 -11.20
CA LYS A 183 -14.63 26.47 -12.46
C LYS A 183 -14.78 27.98 -12.39
N GLY A 184 -14.16 28.68 -13.35
CA GLY A 184 -14.22 30.14 -13.47
C GLY A 184 -13.45 30.91 -12.39
N LYS A 185 -12.74 30.25 -11.48
CA LYS A 185 -11.88 30.91 -10.49
C LYS A 185 -10.55 31.35 -11.13
N SER A 186 -9.94 32.38 -10.55
CA SER A 186 -8.60 32.83 -10.93
C SER A 186 -7.55 32.12 -10.06
N VAL A 187 -6.62 31.44 -10.71
CA VAL A 187 -5.53 30.67 -10.11
C VAL A 187 -4.24 31.46 -10.21
N LYS A 188 -3.55 31.65 -9.09
CA LYS A 188 -2.23 32.28 -9.06
C LYS A 188 -1.22 31.44 -9.83
N GLN A 189 -0.48 32.08 -10.73
CA GLN A 189 0.54 31.43 -11.52
C GLN A 189 1.84 31.32 -10.73
N GLU A 190 2.40 30.13 -10.72
CA GLU A 190 3.56 29.72 -9.93
C GLU A 190 4.75 30.64 -10.16
N GLY A 191 5.40 31.07 -9.07
CA GLY A 191 6.54 31.98 -9.13
C GLY A 191 6.22 33.41 -9.61
N THR A 192 4.95 33.78 -9.77
CA THR A 192 4.54 35.12 -10.26
C THR A 192 3.43 35.75 -9.42
N GLN A 193 3.06 36.99 -9.75
CA GLN A 193 1.86 37.67 -9.25
C GLN A 193 0.68 37.57 -10.22
N GLU A 194 0.88 36.95 -11.39
CA GLU A 194 -0.18 36.78 -12.39
C GLU A 194 -1.23 35.80 -11.88
N THR A 195 -2.48 35.99 -12.30
CA THR A 195 -3.54 34.99 -12.13
C THR A 195 -4.13 34.67 -13.49
N LYS A 196 -4.50 33.40 -13.69
CA LYS A 196 -5.20 32.94 -14.90
C LYS A 196 -6.46 32.19 -14.54
N THR A 197 -7.45 32.22 -15.42
CA THR A 197 -8.69 31.48 -15.21
C THR A 197 -8.41 29.97 -15.23
N TRP A 198 -9.11 29.24 -14.36
CA TRP A 198 -9.08 27.78 -14.32
C TRP A 198 -9.41 27.16 -15.69
N ILE A 199 -8.53 26.28 -16.16
CA ILE A 199 -8.73 25.40 -17.31
C ILE A 199 -9.14 24.03 -16.78
N GLU A 200 -10.22 23.47 -17.32
CA GLU A 200 -10.68 22.12 -16.99
C GLU A 200 -9.59 21.11 -17.32
N VAL A 201 -9.32 20.20 -16.39
CA VAL A 201 -8.33 19.13 -16.56
C VAL A 201 -9.03 17.86 -17.02
N GLU A 202 -8.68 17.37 -18.21
CA GLU A 202 -9.34 16.24 -18.86
C GLU A 202 -8.52 14.95 -18.78
N GLN A 203 -9.18 13.79 -18.72
CA GLN A 203 -8.47 12.51 -18.82
C GLN A 203 -8.20 12.14 -20.28
N VAL A 204 -6.95 11.81 -20.58
CA VAL A 204 -6.52 11.17 -21.81
C VAL A 204 -6.29 9.68 -21.55
N TYR A 205 -6.87 8.84 -22.39
CA TYR A 205 -6.77 7.39 -22.27
C TYR A 205 -5.79 6.78 -23.27
N ALA A 206 -4.96 5.85 -22.82
CA ALA A 206 -4.29 4.89 -23.70
C ALA A 206 -5.25 3.76 -24.11
N SER A 207 -4.93 3.04 -25.17
CA SER A 207 -5.72 1.89 -25.66
C SER A 207 -5.82 0.76 -24.63
N GLU A 208 -4.86 0.66 -23.72
CA GLU A 208 -4.81 -0.30 -22.64
C GLU A 208 -4.66 0.41 -21.29
N SER A 209 -5.37 -0.05 -20.27
CA SER A 209 -5.30 0.49 -18.91
C SER A 209 -4.29 -0.23 -18.02
N SER A 210 -3.73 -1.36 -18.48
CA SER A 210 -2.85 -2.22 -17.66
C SER A 210 -1.61 -2.67 -18.43
N ALA A 211 -0.46 -2.61 -17.76
CA ALA A 211 0.82 -3.11 -18.27
C ALA A 211 0.95 -4.65 -18.24
N GLY A 212 0.06 -5.36 -17.55
CA GLY A 212 0.10 -6.82 -17.41
C GLY A 212 1.10 -7.35 -16.37
N GLY A 213 1.68 -6.48 -15.53
CA GLY A 213 2.59 -6.87 -14.46
C GLY A 213 3.41 -5.72 -13.89
N PHE A 214 4.16 -5.99 -12.80
CA PHE A 214 4.95 -5.01 -12.04
C PHE A 214 6.45 -5.03 -12.40
N GLN A 215 6.83 -5.52 -13.58
CA GLN A 215 8.25 -5.57 -13.97
C GLN A 215 8.75 -4.16 -14.32
N PRO A 216 9.98 -3.76 -13.91
CA PRO A 216 10.52 -2.42 -14.13
C PRO A 216 10.76 -2.08 -15.60
N GLU A 217 10.97 -3.05 -16.50
CA GLU A 217 11.23 -2.82 -17.93
C GLU A 217 10.11 -3.36 -18.82
N ASN A 218 8.86 -3.22 -18.38
CA ASN A 218 7.71 -3.76 -19.08
C ASN A 218 7.45 -3.02 -20.41
N ASP A 219 7.54 -3.74 -21.53
CA ASP A 219 7.35 -3.18 -22.89
C ASP A 219 5.94 -2.63 -23.11
N ASN A 220 4.92 -3.24 -22.49
CA ASN A 220 3.56 -2.75 -22.59
C ASN A 220 3.38 -1.45 -21.81
N ALA A 221 4.03 -1.29 -20.65
CA ALA A 221 4.07 -0.01 -19.94
C ALA A 221 4.66 1.10 -20.83
N LYS A 222 5.80 0.84 -21.50
CA LYS A 222 6.40 1.79 -22.46
C LYS A 222 5.45 2.16 -23.59
N LYS A 223 4.75 1.19 -24.16
CA LYS A 223 3.73 1.40 -25.21
C LYS A 223 2.61 2.32 -24.71
N ILE A 224 2.03 2.03 -23.55
CA ILE A 224 0.97 2.83 -22.93
C ILE A 224 1.43 4.27 -22.71
N ILE A 225 2.61 4.45 -22.10
CA ILE A 225 3.17 5.78 -21.82
C ILE A 225 3.38 6.58 -23.10
N ARG A 226 4.00 6.00 -24.13
CA ARG A 226 4.21 6.67 -25.42
C ARG A 226 2.90 7.04 -26.11
N GLU A 227 1.87 6.21 -25.97
CA GLU A 227 0.54 6.52 -26.50
C GLU A 227 -0.08 7.73 -25.78
N LEU A 228 0.01 7.78 -24.44
CA LEU A 228 -0.44 8.95 -23.67
C LEU A 228 0.31 10.23 -24.07
N ILE A 229 1.64 10.16 -24.20
CA ILE A 229 2.47 11.27 -24.67
C ILE A 229 2.05 11.73 -26.06
N THR A 230 1.86 10.79 -27.00
CA THR A 230 1.41 11.12 -28.37
C THR A 230 0.04 11.79 -28.39
N LYS A 231 -0.84 11.42 -27.44
CA LYS A 231 -2.17 12.02 -27.26
C LYS A 231 -2.15 13.34 -26.48
N GLY A 232 -0.97 13.88 -26.16
CA GLY A 232 -0.81 15.19 -25.56
C GLY A 232 -0.99 15.23 -24.05
N VAL A 233 -0.74 14.13 -23.33
CA VAL A 233 -0.85 14.12 -21.87
C VAL A 233 0.10 15.11 -21.20
N ASP A 234 -0.34 15.89 -20.20
CA ASP A 234 0.52 16.78 -19.41
C ASP A 234 1.04 16.12 -18.13
N LEU A 235 0.29 15.15 -17.61
CA LEU A 235 0.62 14.44 -16.37
C LEU A 235 0.31 12.95 -16.47
N ILE A 236 1.29 12.11 -16.09
CA ILE A 236 1.13 10.65 -16.06
C ILE A 236 1.11 10.14 -14.61
N LEU A 237 0.10 9.34 -14.27
CA LEU A 237 0.00 8.56 -13.05
C LEU A 237 0.26 7.06 -13.32
N PRO A 238 1.52 6.59 -13.20
CA PRO A 238 1.85 5.17 -13.28
C PRO A 238 1.60 4.46 -11.94
N VAL A 239 0.44 3.79 -11.79
CA VAL A 239 0.11 2.99 -10.59
C VAL A 239 0.78 1.62 -10.69
N ALA A 240 2.11 1.63 -10.62
CA ALA A 240 2.93 0.49 -10.93
C ALA A 240 4.37 0.63 -10.40
N ILE A 241 4.59 1.14 -9.17
CA ILE A 241 5.87 1.32 -8.44
C ILE A 241 7.14 1.32 -9.32
N THR A 242 7.63 0.13 -9.68
CA THR A 242 8.86 -0.12 -10.45
C THR A 242 8.85 0.54 -11.85
N GLN A 243 7.68 0.88 -12.38
CA GLN A 243 7.47 1.51 -13.68
C GLN A 243 7.37 3.04 -13.62
N VAL A 244 7.45 3.66 -12.42
CA VAL A 244 7.60 5.13 -12.31
C VAL A 244 8.85 5.60 -13.04
N GLY A 245 9.98 4.87 -12.89
CA GLY A 245 11.23 5.18 -13.61
C GLY A 245 11.11 5.06 -15.13
N VAL A 246 10.24 4.18 -15.62
CA VAL A 246 9.91 4.07 -17.05
C VAL A 246 9.15 5.31 -17.51
N ALA A 247 8.12 5.72 -16.77
CA ALA A 247 7.35 6.93 -17.08
C ALA A 247 8.25 8.17 -17.13
N VAL A 248 9.16 8.31 -16.17
CA VAL A 248 10.16 9.40 -16.16
C VAL A 248 11.06 9.35 -17.39
N THR A 249 11.61 8.17 -17.69
CA THR A 249 12.54 8.00 -18.82
C THR A 249 11.86 8.32 -20.15
N GLU A 250 10.64 7.84 -20.37
CA GLU A 250 9.88 8.08 -21.59
C GLU A 250 9.41 9.55 -21.71
N ALA A 251 8.99 10.19 -20.60
CA ALA A 251 8.66 11.62 -20.58
C ALA A 251 9.86 12.51 -21.00
N ILE A 252 11.07 12.15 -20.57
CA ILE A 252 12.29 12.86 -20.97
C ILE A 252 12.65 12.55 -22.42
N ALA A 253 12.67 11.28 -22.80
CA ALA A 253 13.22 10.84 -24.07
C ALA A 253 12.30 11.09 -25.28
N THR A 254 10.98 11.05 -25.10
CA THR A 254 10.03 10.98 -26.22
C THR A 254 9.06 12.16 -26.33
N ALA A 255 8.79 12.87 -25.22
CA ALA A 255 7.83 13.96 -25.26
C ALA A 255 8.40 15.20 -25.96
N SER A 256 7.67 15.75 -26.93
CA SER A 256 7.94 17.05 -27.54
C SER A 256 7.45 18.23 -26.69
N HIS A 257 6.65 17.95 -25.67
CA HIS A 257 6.10 18.90 -24.70
C HIS A 257 6.49 18.49 -23.27
N ASN A 258 6.06 19.30 -22.30
CA ASN A 258 6.32 19.05 -20.89
C ASN A 258 5.35 18.01 -20.35
N VAL A 259 5.89 16.99 -19.69
CA VAL A 259 5.10 15.93 -19.05
C VAL A 259 5.59 15.76 -17.63
N GLY A 260 4.69 15.89 -16.66
CA GLY A 260 4.94 15.54 -15.26
C GLY A 260 4.58 14.09 -14.95
N VAL A 261 5.17 13.54 -13.88
CA VAL A 261 4.85 12.21 -13.38
C VAL A 261 4.44 12.29 -11.91
N ILE A 262 3.47 11.50 -11.49
CA ILE A 262 3.09 11.32 -10.08
C ILE A 262 3.58 9.96 -9.58
N GLY A 263 4.37 9.95 -8.51
CA GLY A 263 4.81 8.73 -7.85
C GLY A 263 3.68 8.03 -7.10
N VAL A 264 3.86 6.75 -6.77
CA VAL A 264 2.92 5.98 -5.94
C VAL A 264 3.67 5.16 -4.88
N ASP A 265 2.95 4.83 -3.81
CA ASP A 265 3.39 4.05 -2.65
C ASP A 265 4.43 4.75 -1.77
N VAL A 266 5.61 5.11 -2.30
CA VAL A 266 6.66 5.83 -1.56
C VAL A 266 6.97 7.18 -2.20
N GLU A 267 7.60 8.07 -1.44
CA GLU A 267 8.07 9.36 -1.94
C GLU A 267 9.27 9.16 -2.86
N VAL A 268 9.09 9.34 -4.16
CA VAL A 268 10.14 9.14 -5.18
C VAL A 268 10.62 10.43 -5.84
N GLU A 269 10.01 11.58 -5.52
CA GLU A 269 10.41 12.87 -6.07
C GLU A 269 11.81 13.32 -5.64
N ASN A 270 12.34 12.77 -4.55
CA ASN A 270 13.67 13.07 -4.03
C ASN A 270 14.70 11.99 -4.37
N ASP A 271 14.27 10.88 -4.99
CA ASP A 271 15.17 9.82 -5.42
C ASP A 271 15.79 10.19 -6.77
N GLU A 272 17.07 10.58 -6.78
CA GLU A 272 17.78 10.96 -8.01
C GLU A 272 17.95 9.80 -9.01
N ALA A 273 17.86 8.54 -8.57
CA ALA A 273 17.92 7.39 -9.46
C ALA A 273 16.62 7.22 -10.27
N ILE A 274 15.49 7.63 -9.69
CA ILE A 274 14.16 7.58 -10.32
C ILE A 274 13.82 8.93 -10.96
N ASN A 275 13.84 10.01 -10.18
CA ASN A 275 13.44 11.34 -10.60
C ASN A 275 14.57 12.10 -11.30
N LYS A 276 14.85 11.67 -12.53
CA LYS A 276 15.86 12.26 -13.40
C LYS A 276 15.55 13.73 -13.72
N LYS A 277 16.60 14.56 -13.71
CA LYS A 277 16.51 15.97 -14.08
C LYS A 277 16.12 16.13 -15.55
N THR A 278 15.35 17.16 -15.83
CA THR A 278 15.00 17.61 -17.17
C THR A 278 15.28 19.11 -17.32
N ASP A 279 15.72 19.52 -18.50
CA ASP A 279 15.83 20.95 -18.87
C ASP A 279 14.50 21.50 -19.40
N LYS A 280 13.45 20.65 -19.45
CA LYS A 280 12.18 20.97 -20.10
C LYS A 280 11.28 21.87 -19.23
N PHE A 281 11.30 21.71 -17.90
CA PHE A 281 10.58 22.60 -16.98
C PHE A 281 11.15 22.57 -15.54
N ILE A 282 11.02 23.68 -14.81
CA ILE A 282 11.47 23.87 -13.43
C ILE A 282 10.24 24.09 -12.54
N ASN A 283 10.22 23.48 -11.37
CA ASN A 283 9.25 23.81 -10.32
C ASN A 283 9.97 24.30 -9.07
N THR A 284 9.75 25.58 -8.76
CA THR A 284 10.45 26.28 -7.68
C THR A 284 10.01 25.89 -6.27
N ASN A 285 8.86 25.21 -6.14
CA ASN A 285 8.23 24.86 -4.87
C ASN A 285 8.57 23.46 -4.36
N LEU A 286 9.23 22.63 -5.17
CA LEU A 286 9.80 21.39 -4.64
C LEU A 286 10.97 21.71 -3.71
N SER A 287 10.95 21.17 -2.50
CA SER A 287 12.11 21.18 -1.61
C SER A 287 13.25 20.28 -2.13
N GLY A 288 12.91 19.31 -2.98
CA GLY A 288 13.85 18.37 -3.60
C GLY A 288 14.34 18.77 -4.99
N ASN A 289 14.37 17.80 -5.91
CA ASN A 289 14.82 18.03 -7.28
C ASN A 289 13.81 18.92 -8.05
N LYS A 290 14.03 20.23 -8.01
CA LYS A 290 13.22 21.25 -8.71
C LYS A 290 13.13 21.03 -10.22
N ASN A 291 14.10 20.33 -10.80
CA ASN A 291 14.17 20.01 -12.22
C ASN A 291 13.72 18.56 -12.51
N GLY A 292 13.15 17.87 -11.52
CA GLY A 292 12.67 16.51 -11.66
C GLY A 292 11.32 16.44 -12.39
N VAL A 293 11.12 15.35 -13.13
CA VAL A 293 9.87 15.03 -13.81
C VAL A 293 8.78 14.58 -12.82
N VAL A 294 9.16 13.84 -11.78
CA VAL A 294 8.24 13.47 -10.69
C VAL A 294 7.92 14.70 -9.86
N ARG A 295 6.63 14.99 -9.71
CA ARG A 295 6.13 16.22 -9.08
C ARG A 295 5.85 16.02 -7.60
N PHE A 296 5.22 14.91 -7.27
CA PHE A 296 4.92 14.46 -5.92
C PHE A 296 4.52 12.98 -5.99
N SER A 297 4.23 12.37 -4.84
CA SER A 297 3.83 10.98 -4.76
C SER A 297 2.53 10.81 -3.97
N ILE A 298 1.67 9.88 -4.41
CA ILE A 298 0.54 9.38 -3.61
C ILE A 298 1.10 8.26 -2.73
N THR A 299 1.14 8.47 -1.43
CA THR A 299 1.86 7.62 -0.50
C THR A 299 0.96 6.57 0.15
N LYS A 300 1.56 5.39 0.33
CA LYS A 300 1.05 4.25 1.08
C LYS A 300 2.12 3.88 2.11
N ARG A 301 1.88 4.26 3.36
CA ARG A 301 2.88 4.26 4.42
C ARG A 301 2.91 2.92 5.16
N LEU A 302 3.42 1.88 4.48
CA LEU A 302 3.62 0.55 5.09
C LEU A 302 4.56 0.62 6.29
N ASP A 303 5.50 1.56 6.29
CA ASP A 303 6.39 1.89 7.41
C ASP A 303 5.58 2.28 8.66
N VAL A 304 4.70 3.28 8.52
CA VAL A 304 3.85 3.78 9.60
C VAL A 304 2.89 2.70 10.09
N ALA A 305 2.28 1.94 9.17
CA ALA A 305 1.37 0.86 9.51
C ALA A 305 2.08 -0.28 10.26
N THR A 306 3.31 -0.64 9.86
CA THR A 306 4.15 -1.63 10.55
C THR A 306 4.38 -1.22 12.00
N VAL A 307 4.75 0.05 12.23
CA VAL A 307 4.95 0.57 13.58
C VAL A 307 3.65 0.51 14.38
N LYS A 308 2.52 0.96 13.84
CA LYS A 308 1.22 0.90 14.54
C LYS A 308 0.83 -0.53 14.95
N LEU A 309 1.01 -1.51 14.06
CA LEU A 309 0.72 -2.91 14.33
C LEU A 309 1.63 -3.48 15.43
N LEU A 310 2.94 -3.22 15.35
CA LEU A 310 3.91 -3.70 16.34
C LEU A 310 3.72 -3.05 17.71
N GLU A 311 3.50 -1.72 17.76
CA GLU A 311 3.21 -1.00 19.01
C GLU A 311 1.94 -1.54 19.68
N ASN A 312 0.87 -1.79 18.91
CA ASN A 312 -0.34 -2.42 19.46
C ASN A 312 -0.05 -3.85 19.96
N ALA A 313 0.73 -4.63 19.22
CA ALA A 313 1.08 -5.99 19.62
C ALA A 313 1.88 -6.05 20.93
N ILE A 314 2.85 -5.14 21.16
CA ILE A 314 3.60 -5.08 22.43
C ILE A 314 2.82 -4.43 23.57
N SER A 315 1.82 -3.60 23.25
CA SER A 315 0.92 -3.03 24.26
C SER A 315 0.01 -4.11 24.88
N GLY A 316 -0.30 -5.16 24.12
CA GLY A 316 -1.16 -6.28 24.54
C GLY A 316 -2.54 -5.85 25.02
N GLN A 317 -3.03 -4.71 24.54
CA GLN A 317 -4.33 -4.18 24.94
C GLN A 317 -5.47 -5.10 24.49
N SER A 318 -6.44 -5.26 25.38
CA SER A 318 -7.71 -5.91 25.03
C SER A 318 -8.51 -5.05 24.04
N LEU A 319 -9.44 -5.70 23.35
CA LEU A 319 -10.44 -5.02 22.55
C LEU A 319 -11.32 -4.15 23.45
N SER A 320 -11.79 -3.02 22.91
CA SER A 320 -12.49 -1.98 23.66
C SER A 320 -13.84 -2.43 24.21
N LYS A 321 -14.45 -3.44 23.57
CA LYS A 321 -15.69 -4.08 23.99
C LYS A 321 -15.37 -5.39 24.71
N GLY A 322 -16.17 -5.72 25.73
CA GLY A 322 -16.09 -7.04 26.39
C GLY A 322 -16.39 -8.17 25.39
N LYS A 323 -15.76 -9.34 25.57
CA LYS A 323 -15.82 -10.46 24.60
C LYS A 323 -17.24 -10.84 24.20
N ASP A 324 -18.17 -10.88 25.17
CA ASP A 324 -19.57 -11.26 24.95
C ASP A 324 -20.39 -10.23 24.16
N LYS A 325 -19.83 -9.03 23.93
CA LYS A 325 -20.47 -7.93 23.16
C LYS A 325 -19.90 -7.80 21.74
N ILE A 326 -18.87 -8.57 21.39
CA ILE A 326 -18.26 -8.53 20.07
C ILE A 326 -18.93 -9.57 19.18
N ILE A 327 -19.45 -9.10 18.05
CA ILE A 327 -19.97 -9.95 16.98
C ILE A 327 -18.88 -10.03 15.91
N ILE A 328 -18.37 -11.23 15.65
CA ILE A 328 -17.38 -11.43 14.58
C ILE A 328 -18.01 -11.07 13.23
N GLY A 329 -17.25 -10.36 12.40
CA GLY A 329 -17.70 -9.77 11.14
C GLY A 329 -18.37 -8.40 11.27
N SER A 330 -18.66 -7.93 12.49
CA SER A 330 -19.21 -6.59 12.69
C SER A 330 -18.13 -5.51 12.64
N GLU A 331 -18.52 -4.27 12.37
CA GLU A 331 -17.63 -3.12 12.41
C GLU A 331 -16.98 -2.94 13.80
N ILE A 332 -15.70 -2.55 13.80
CA ILE A 332 -14.94 -2.33 15.04
C ILE A 332 -15.27 -0.97 15.67
N ASP A 333 -15.01 -0.87 16.97
CA ASP A 333 -14.78 0.44 17.57
C ASP A 333 -13.49 1.04 16.98
N PRO A 334 -13.45 2.31 16.54
CA PRO A 334 -12.24 2.91 15.99
C PRO A 334 -11.00 2.83 16.90
N ARG A 335 -11.19 2.72 18.23
CA ARG A 335 -10.11 2.53 19.21
C ARG A 335 -9.44 1.15 19.14
N ASP A 336 -10.02 0.22 18.40
CA ASP A 336 -9.47 -1.13 18.20
C ASP A 336 -8.68 -1.28 16.90
N LYS A 337 -8.59 -0.23 16.06
CA LYS A 337 -7.75 -0.26 14.85
C LYS A 337 -6.33 -0.71 15.18
N TYR A 338 -5.75 -1.54 14.31
CA TYR A 338 -4.39 -2.10 14.39
C TYR A 338 -4.14 -3.07 15.56
N LYS A 339 -5.15 -3.43 16.36
CA LYS A 339 -5.02 -4.48 17.39
C LYS A 339 -5.08 -5.87 16.77
N LEU A 340 -4.62 -6.88 17.53
CA LEU A 340 -4.85 -8.27 17.16
C LEU A 340 -6.35 -8.62 17.32
N GLY A 341 -6.85 -9.49 16.46
CA GLY A 341 -8.27 -9.86 16.38
C GLY A 341 -9.13 -8.95 15.51
N VAL A 342 -8.54 -8.00 14.76
CA VAL A 342 -9.28 -7.11 13.86
C VAL A 342 -8.67 -7.01 12.46
N ASN A 343 -9.55 -6.77 11.48
CA ASN A 343 -9.18 -6.24 10.17
C ASN A 343 -9.28 -4.71 10.23
N THR A 344 -8.25 -4.01 9.78
CA THR A 344 -8.22 -2.54 9.81
C THR A 344 -8.28 -1.96 8.41
N VAL A 345 -9.16 -0.99 8.20
CA VAL A 345 -9.11 -0.11 7.04
C VAL A 345 -8.37 1.16 7.44
N GLY A 346 -7.15 1.26 6.95
CA GLY A 346 -6.23 2.36 7.15
C GLY A 346 -6.50 3.51 6.17
N ASN A 347 -6.76 4.70 6.69
CA ASN A 347 -7.24 5.85 5.92
C ASN A 347 -6.40 7.13 6.13
N LEU A 348 -6.81 8.25 5.52
CA LEU A 348 -6.08 9.53 5.66
C LEU A 348 -5.90 9.96 7.11
N SER A 349 -6.95 9.83 7.93
CA SER A 349 -6.92 10.22 9.35
C SER A 349 -5.99 9.34 10.19
N ASP A 350 -5.71 8.11 9.75
CA ASP A 350 -4.75 7.25 10.41
C ASP A 350 -3.29 7.61 10.03
N GLY A 351 -3.08 8.39 8.97
CA GLY A 351 -1.77 8.76 8.44
C GLY A 351 -1.03 7.63 7.71
N VAL A 352 -1.74 6.55 7.34
CA VAL A 352 -1.15 5.40 6.64
C VAL A 352 -1.29 5.48 5.12
N VAL A 353 -2.07 6.43 4.63
CA VAL A 353 -2.15 6.84 3.21
C VAL A 353 -2.13 8.36 3.15
N GLY A 354 -1.69 8.94 2.04
CA GLY A 354 -1.71 10.39 1.85
C GLY A 354 -1.05 10.84 0.55
N ILE A 355 -0.71 12.11 0.46
CA ILE A 355 0.20 12.63 -0.57
C ILE A 355 1.50 13.05 0.09
N SER A 356 2.58 13.12 -0.67
CA SER A 356 3.86 13.56 -0.13
C SER A 356 3.84 15.06 0.22
N PRO A 357 4.68 15.52 1.17
CA PRO A 357 4.67 16.92 1.62
C PRO A 357 4.89 17.95 0.51
N SER A 358 5.55 17.56 -0.58
CA SER A 358 5.76 18.40 -1.76
C SER A 358 4.45 18.86 -2.42
N ALA A 359 3.34 18.14 -2.22
CA ALA A 359 2.03 18.48 -2.79
C ALA A 359 1.08 19.20 -1.84
N TYR A 360 1.41 19.35 -0.55
CA TYR A 360 0.47 19.88 0.45
C TYR A 360 -0.05 21.27 0.08
N HIS A 361 0.82 22.16 -0.39
CA HIS A 361 0.42 23.50 -0.79
C HIS A 361 -0.60 23.50 -1.94
N TYR A 362 -0.43 22.66 -2.97
CA TYR A 362 -1.37 22.59 -4.09
C TYR A 362 -2.78 22.22 -3.66
N VAL A 363 -2.92 21.22 -2.79
CA VAL A 363 -4.25 20.80 -2.32
C VAL A 363 -4.85 21.80 -1.32
N ILE A 364 -4.02 22.43 -0.48
CA ILE A 364 -4.46 23.48 0.45
C ILE A 364 -4.95 24.71 -0.32
N ASP A 365 -4.20 25.16 -1.33
CA ASP A 365 -4.54 26.30 -2.16
C ASP A 365 -5.81 26.04 -2.98
N ALA A 366 -5.94 24.84 -3.55
CA ALA A 366 -7.16 24.40 -4.21
C ALA A 366 -8.37 24.42 -3.26
N PHE A 367 -8.22 23.85 -2.06
CA PHE A 367 -9.27 23.83 -1.06
C PHE A 367 -9.70 25.22 -0.65
N ASN A 368 -8.73 26.10 -0.36
CA ASN A 368 -8.98 27.47 0.07
C ASN A 368 -9.61 28.33 -1.03
N LEU A 369 -9.23 28.14 -2.29
CA LEU A 369 -9.83 28.83 -3.44
C LEU A 369 -11.29 28.43 -3.66
N ALA A 370 -11.66 27.20 -3.28
CA ALA A 370 -13.03 26.72 -3.32
C ALA A 370 -13.91 27.28 -2.19
N GLN A 371 -13.32 27.79 -1.10
CA GLN A 371 -14.09 28.34 0.02
C GLN A 371 -14.62 29.74 -0.28
N ALA A 372 -15.89 29.99 0.04
CA ALA A 372 -16.48 31.32 -0.04
C ALA A 372 -16.13 32.19 1.19
N ASN A 373 -16.03 31.57 2.38
CA ASN A 373 -15.79 32.27 3.63
C ASN A 373 -14.33 32.09 4.09
N GLU A 374 -13.75 33.16 4.63
CA GLU A 374 -12.38 33.12 5.17
C GLU A 374 -12.24 32.16 6.36
N SER A 375 -13.28 32.05 7.19
CA SER A 375 -13.31 31.13 8.34
C SER A 375 -13.25 29.65 7.95
N ASP A 376 -13.57 29.33 6.70
CA ASP A 376 -13.55 27.96 6.21
C ASP A 376 -12.19 27.55 5.65
N LYS A 377 -11.29 28.51 5.42
CA LYS A 377 -9.94 28.25 4.95
C LYS A 377 -9.09 27.55 6.00
N ILE A 378 -8.05 26.91 5.51
CA ILE A 378 -7.13 26.06 6.28
C ILE A 378 -5.68 26.39 5.94
N SER A 379 -4.76 26.08 6.84
CA SER A 379 -3.34 26.35 6.67
C SER A 379 -2.45 25.12 6.79
N THR A 380 -3.00 23.99 7.26
CA THR A 380 -2.25 22.75 7.44
C THR A 380 -2.89 21.57 6.73
N TYR A 381 -2.08 20.56 6.40
CA TYR A 381 -2.56 19.31 5.79
C TYR A 381 -3.51 18.54 6.72
N ASP A 382 -3.29 18.55 8.04
CA ASP A 382 -4.20 17.90 8.99
C ASP A 382 -5.57 18.58 9.02
N GLN A 383 -5.61 19.92 8.97
CA GLN A 383 -6.87 20.66 8.85
C GLN A 383 -7.58 20.34 7.53
N LEU A 384 -6.84 20.22 6.42
CA LEU A 384 -7.39 19.77 5.15
C LEU A 384 -8.03 18.40 5.29
N VAL A 385 -7.31 17.39 5.79
CA VAL A 385 -7.81 16.01 5.95
C VAL A 385 -9.09 15.99 6.79
N ASN A 386 -9.13 16.75 7.89
CA ASN A 386 -10.30 16.83 8.76
C ASN A 386 -11.53 17.46 8.06
N LYS A 387 -11.33 18.40 7.12
CA LYS A 387 -12.43 19.03 6.39
C LYS A 387 -12.84 18.27 5.14
N ILE A 388 -11.88 17.85 4.32
CA ILE A 388 -12.15 17.23 3.01
C ILE A 388 -12.83 15.87 3.13
N THR A 389 -12.57 15.13 4.22
CA THR A 389 -13.25 13.85 4.50
C THR A 389 -14.76 14.02 4.71
N ASN A 390 -15.23 15.26 4.95
CA ASN A 390 -16.64 15.59 5.06
C ASN A 390 -17.29 16.03 3.73
N ASP A 391 -16.51 16.24 2.67
CA ASP A 391 -17.02 16.61 1.35
C ASP A 391 -17.92 15.51 0.76
N GLU A 392 -18.99 15.91 0.08
CA GLU A 392 -19.98 14.98 -0.47
C GLU A 392 -19.39 14.03 -1.50
N LEU A 393 -18.46 14.51 -2.34
CA LEU A 393 -17.82 13.71 -3.36
C LEU A 393 -16.79 12.76 -2.73
N PHE A 394 -16.02 13.24 -1.74
CA PHE A 394 -15.11 12.38 -0.98
C PHE A 394 -15.83 11.21 -0.32
N LYS A 395 -16.96 11.47 0.35
CA LYS A 395 -17.79 10.44 1.01
C LYS A 395 -18.31 9.35 0.05
N THR A 396 -18.29 9.58 -1.26
CA THR A 396 -18.66 8.54 -2.23
C THR A 396 -17.65 7.40 -2.30
N LEU A 397 -16.41 7.60 -1.84
CA LEU A 397 -15.37 6.55 -1.76
C LEU A 397 -15.69 5.47 -0.72
N ASP A 398 -16.60 5.75 0.21
CA ASP A 398 -17.09 4.78 1.21
C ASP A 398 -18.46 4.19 0.86
N LYS A 399 -19.03 4.60 -0.28
CA LYS A 399 -20.27 4.02 -0.79
C LYS A 399 -19.96 2.77 -1.60
N LYS A 400 -20.65 1.67 -1.27
CA LYS A 400 -20.64 0.46 -2.09
C LYS A 400 -21.07 0.84 -3.51
N PRO A 401 -20.36 0.40 -4.56
CA PRO A 401 -20.71 0.77 -5.92
C PRO A 401 -22.08 0.18 -6.28
N LEU A 402 -22.98 1.02 -6.81
CA LEU A 402 -24.27 0.59 -7.33
C LEU A 402 -24.10 0.10 -8.76
N VAL A 403 -23.90 -1.21 -8.89
CA VAL A 403 -23.67 -1.88 -10.17
C VAL A 403 -24.97 -2.40 -10.80
N GLU A 404 -25.92 -2.87 -9.98
CA GLU A 404 -27.18 -3.44 -10.45
C GLU A 404 -28.03 -2.38 -11.18
N GLY A 405 -28.51 -2.71 -12.38
CA GLY A 405 -29.28 -1.80 -13.22
C GLY A 405 -28.48 -0.67 -13.90
N TYR A 406 -27.16 -0.61 -13.67
CA TYR A 406 -26.23 0.32 -14.33
C TYR A 406 -25.18 -0.39 -15.18
N LEU A 407 -24.68 -1.53 -14.73
CA LEU A 407 -23.57 -2.25 -15.35
C LEU A 407 -23.94 -3.69 -15.68
N ASP A 408 -23.48 -4.16 -16.84
CA ASP A 408 -23.50 -5.57 -17.26
C ASP A 408 -22.22 -6.26 -16.76
N VAL A 409 -22.34 -6.98 -15.66
CA VAL A 409 -21.24 -7.66 -14.98
C VAL A 409 -21.00 -9.00 -15.67
N LYS A 410 -19.87 -9.13 -16.37
CA LYS A 410 -19.60 -10.30 -17.23
C LYS A 410 -19.40 -11.59 -16.42
N LYS A 411 -18.94 -11.51 -15.16
CA LYS A 411 -18.93 -12.56 -14.13
C LYS A 411 -18.88 -11.93 -12.73
N GLU A 412 -19.57 -12.51 -11.73
CA GLU A 412 -19.55 -12.00 -10.35
C GLU A 412 -18.14 -11.85 -9.73
N THR A 413 -17.15 -12.58 -10.25
CA THR A 413 -15.76 -12.56 -9.79
C THR A 413 -14.89 -11.50 -10.46
N ASP A 414 -15.25 -11.10 -11.66
CA ASP A 414 -14.47 -10.23 -12.52
C ASP A 414 -14.96 -8.82 -12.20
N ASN A 415 -14.13 -8.01 -11.54
CA ASN A 415 -14.50 -6.67 -11.09
C ASN A 415 -14.53 -5.67 -12.25
N ASP A 416 -14.93 -6.14 -13.43
CA ASP A 416 -15.05 -5.43 -14.67
C ASP A 416 -16.48 -5.57 -15.23
N ALA A 417 -16.95 -4.51 -15.89
CA ALA A 417 -18.29 -4.50 -16.45
C ALA A 417 -18.40 -3.54 -17.63
N ALA A 418 -19.41 -3.75 -18.47
CA ALA A 418 -19.82 -2.79 -19.47
C ALA A 418 -20.94 -1.90 -18.91
N LEU A 419 -21.01 -0.64 -19.36
CA LEU A 419 -22.16 0.21 -19.05
C LEU A 419 -23.39 -0.27 -19.81
N LEU A 420 -24.52 -0.40 -19.11
CA LEU A 420 -25.79 -0.68 -19.76
C LEU A 420 -26.22 0.50 -20.64
N GLU A 421 -26.90 0.19 -21.74
CA GLU A 421 -27.34 1.19 -22.71
C GLU A 421 -28.19 2.29 -22.05
N ASN A 422 -27.97 3.55 -22.48
CA ASN A 422 -28.66 4.74 -21.96
C ASN A 422 -28.46 5.03 -20.47
N LYS A 423 -27.45 4.45 -19.82
CA LYS A 423 -27.04 4.79 -18.45
C LYS A 423 -25.87 5.76 -18.44
N THR A 424 -25.77 6.51 -17.35
CA THR A 424 -24.61 7.34 -17.02
C THR A 424 -24.18 7.01 -15.59
N ILE A 425 -22.88 7.13 -15.33
CA ILE A 425 -22.32 6.94 -14.00
C ILE A 425 -22.11 8.31 -13.37
N ASP A 426 -22.79 8.56 -12.26
CA ASP A 426 -22.51 9.68 -11.37
C ASP A 426 -21.98 9.12 -10.04
N PRO A 427 -20.74 9.41 -9.63
CA PRO A 427 -20.19 8.98 -8.34
C PRO A 427 -21.08 9.27 -7.14
N ARG A 428 -21.89 10.34 -7.17
CA ARG A 428 -22.80 10.68 -6.06
C ARG A 428 -23.93 9.66 -5.88
N VAL A 429 -24.36 9.06 -7.00
CA VAL A 429 -25.43 8.04 -7.07
C VAL A 429 -24.83 6.64 -7.03
N ASN A 430 -23.80 6.40 -7.83
CA ASN A 430 -23.22 5.09 -8.09
C ASN A 430 -22.06 4.72 -7.17
N GLY A 431 -21.53 5.65 -6.37
CA GLY A 431 -20.31 5.47 -5.58
C GLY A 431 -19.05 5.91 -6.32
N GLY A 432 -18.03 6.33 -5.57
CA GLY A 432 -16.75 6.81 -6.11
C GLY A 432 -15.76 5.71 -6.44
N THR A 433 -16.12 4.46 -6.23
CA THR A 433 -15.26 3.28 -6.36
C THR A 433 -15.36 2.62 -7.73
N LEU A 434 -15.56 3.43 -8.78
CA LEU A 434 -15.63 3.01 -10.17
C LEU A 434 -14.60 3.77 -11.02
N TYR A 435 -13.85 3.05 -11.83
CA TYR A 435 -12.93 3.61 -12.83
C TYR A 435 -13.33 3.18 -14.23
N LYS A 436 -13.41 4.11 -15.17
CA LYS A 436 -13.69 3.84 -16.58
C LYS A 436 -12.40 3.79 -17.40
N SER A 437 -12.21 2.73 -18.17
CA SER A 437 -11.12 2.63 -19.14
C SER A 437 -11.51 3.16 -20.54
N ALA A 438 -10.51 3.31 -21.41
CA ALA A 438 -10.68 3.75 -22.81
C ALA A 438 -11.69 2.92 -23.61
N LYS A 439 -11.74 1.60 -23.34
CA LYS A 439 -12.64 0.66 -24.04
C LYS A 439 -14.08 0.72 -23.53
N GLY A 440 -14.38 1.62 -22.59
CA GLY A 440 -15.69 1.70 -21.94
C GLY A 440 -15.91 0.66 -20.85
N THR A 441 -14.92 -0.20 -20.56
CA THR A 441 -14.97 -1.13 -19.43
C THR A 441 -14.84 -0.34 -18.12
N TYR A 442 -15.76 -0.59 -17.20
CA TYR A 442 -15.76 -0.09 -15.84
C TYR A 442 -15.13 -1.12 -14.91
N TYR A 443 -14.12 -0.71 -14.16
CA TYR A 443 -13.57 -1.46 -13.05
C TYR A 443 -14.14 -0.92 -11.75
N PHE A 444 -14.75 -1.76 -10.93
CA PHE A 444 -15.32 -1.34 -9.65
C PHE A 444 -14.71 -2.15 -8.51
N TYR A 445 -14.76 -1.64 -7.28
CA TYR A 445 -14.23 -2.39 -6.14
C TYR A 445 -15.13 -2.27 -4.91
N PRO A 446 -15.28 -3.35 -4.13
CA PRO A 446 -16.02 -3.31 -2.89
C PRO A 446 -15.31 -2.40 -1.88
N VAL A 447 -16.09 -1.68 -1.09
CA VAL A 447 -15.58 -0.90 0.04
C VAL A 447 -15.25 -1.85 1.17
N ALA A 448 -13.97 -1.99 1.50
CA ALA A 448 -13.53 -2.71 2.68
C ALA A 448 -13.99 -1.99 3.95
N LYS A 449 -14.31 -2.75 5.01
CA LYS A 449 -14.69 -2.22 6.32
C LYS A 449 -13.74 -2.76 7.39
N SER A 450 -13.52 -1.97 8.43
CA SER A 450 -12.77 -2.44 9.60
C SER A 450 -13.68 -3.35 10.44
N THR A 451 -13.32 -4.61 10.63
CA THR A 451 -14.20 -5.62 11.23
C THR A 451 -13.50 -6.44 12.32
N TYR A 452 -14.25 -6.91 13.31
CA TYR A 452 -13.74 -7.91 14.25
C TYR A 452 -13.62 -9.26 13.54
N ILE A 453 -12.45 -9.91 13.62
CA ILE A 453 -12.24 -11.30 13.19
C ILE A 453 -12.12 -12.26 14.38
N SER A 454 -12.11 -11.71 15.59
CA SER A 454 -12.11 -12.44 16.85
C SER A 454 -12.83 -11.60 17.91
N ASN A 455 -13.40 -12.27 18.92
CA ASN A 455 -13.95 -11.61 20.11
C ASN A 455 -12.89 -11.32 21.18
N SER A 456 -11.62 -11.62 20.90
CA SER A 456 -10.49 -11.29 21.78
C SER A 456 -9.21 -10.96 21.01
N SER A 457 -8.33 -10.24 21.69
CA SER A 457 -6.97 -9.92 21.24
C SER A 457 -5.97 -10.76 22.05
N SER A 458 -5.01 -11.40 21.37
CA SER A 458 -3.95 -12.16 22.01
C SER A 458 -2.92 -11.25 22.68
N ASN A 459 -2.45 -11.65 23.85
CA ASN A 459 -1.37 -10.97 24.59
C ASN A 459 -0.01 -11.71 24.46
N LYS A 460 0.06 -12.82 23.72
CA LYS A 460 1.25 -13.69 23.69
C LYS A 460 2.53 -12.97 23.26
N PHE A 461 2.44 -12.12 22.23
CA PHE A 461 3.61 -11.40 21.74
C PHE A 461 4.13 -10.39 22.77
N LYS A 462 3.22 -9.70 23.47
CA LYS A 462 3.57 -8.85 24.61
C LYS A 462 4.33 -9.63 25.68
N GLU A 463 3.81 -10.79 26.09
CA GLU A 463 4.46 -11.61 27.13
C GLU A 463 5.88 -12.01 26.72
N LEU A 464 6.09 -12.37 25.45
CA LEU A 464 7.40 -12.72 24.90
C LEU A 464 8.34 -11.50 24.81
N TRP A 465 7.80 -10.34 24.41
CA TRP A 465 8.55 -9.09 24.34
C TRP A 465 9.00 -8.59 25.71
N ASP A 466 8.12 -8.63 26.70
CA ASP A 466 8.42 -8.22 28.08
C ASP A 466 9.35 -9.22 28.77
N GLY A 467 9.25 -10.51 28.40
CA GLY A 467 10.13 -11.57 28.90
C GLY A 467 11.56 -11.51 28.35
N ALA A 468 11.77 -10.85 27.21
CA ALA A 468 13.10 -10.66 26.62
C ALA A 468 13.90 -9.60 27.40
N LYS A 469 15.00 -10.02 28.02
CA LYS A 469 15.83 -9.23 28.95
C LYS A 469 16.93 -8.44 28.24
N THR A 470 17.24 -8.81 27.01
CA THR A 470 18.31 -8.22 26.20
C THR A 470 17.79 -7.67 24.87
N ASN A 471 18.54 -6.75 24.27
CA ASN A 471 18.22 -6.23 22.94
C ASN A 471 18.30 -7.34 21.89
N GLU A 472 19.26 -8.26 22.03
CA GLU A 472 19.46 -9.41 21.15
C GLU A 472 18.25 -10.36 21.16
N GLU A 473 17.69 -10.64 22.34
CA GLU A 473 16.46 -11.43 22.47
C GLU A 473 15.29 -10.72 21.77
N LYS A 474 15.12 -9.41 21.96
CA LYS A 474 14.06 -8.63 21.28
C LYS A 474 14.24 -8.56 19.76
N GLN A 475 15.48 -8.45 19.27
CA GLN A 475 15.81 -8.50 17.85
C GLN A 475 15.45 -9.85 17.21
N SER A 476 15.49 -10.94 17.98
CA SER A 476 15.13 -12.26 17.51
C SER A 476 13.61 -12.46 17.34
N LEU A 477 12.76 -11.60 17.90
CA LEU A 477 11.32 -11.86 17.97
C LEU A 477 10.54 -11.46 16.71
N ILE A 478 11.07 -10.60 15.83
CA ILE A 478 10.31 -10.07 14.68
C ILE A 478 10.97 -10.51 13.38
N GLY A 479 10.16 -10.99 12.44
CA GLY A 479 10.59 -11.36 11.09
C GLY A 479 9.60 -10.89 10.02
N LEU A 480 10.13 -10.62 8.83
CA LEU A 480 9.41 -10.20 7.64
C LEU A 480 9.37 -11.35 6.63
N ILE A 481 8.20 -11.65 6.08
CA ILE A 481 8.04 -12.66 5.03
C ILE A 481 7.52 -11.95 3.79
N LEU A 482 8.28 -12.00 2.71
CA LEU A 482 7.98 -11.26 1.48
C LEU A 482 6.79 -11.83 0.73
N SER A 483 6.22 -11.02 -0.16
CA SER A 483 4.91 -11.28 -0.78
C SER A 483 4.84 -12.44 -1.77
N TYR A 484 5.97 -12.90 -2.31
CA TYR A 484 6.02 -14.00 -3.31
C TYR A 484 7.43 -14.58 -3.43
N ALA A 485 7.54 -15.75 -4.06
CA ALA A 485 8.80 -16.43 -4.30
C ALA A 485 9.72 -15.60 -5.21
N GLY A 486 10.98 -15.42 -4.77
CA GLY A 486 11.95 -14.60 -5.49
C GLY A 486 11.80 -13.09 -5.31
N ALA A 487 10.84 -12.62 -4.51
CA ALA A 487 10.76 -11.22 -4.09
C ALA A 487 12.07 -10.79 -3.41
N LYS A 488 12.46 -9.53 -3.60
CA LYS A 488 13.64 -8.92 -2.99
C LYS A 488 13.20 -7.86 -1.99
N VAL A 489 13.87 -7.81 -0.84
CA VAL A 489 13.54 -6.82 0.19
C VAL A 489 13.84 -5.38 -0.23
N LYS A 490 14.82 -5.18 -1.12
CA LYS A 490 15.18 -3.87 -1.70
C LYS A 490 14.44 -3.67 -3.02
N ASP A 491 13.12 -3.57 -2.93
CA ASP A 491 12.21 -3.39 -4.06
C ASP A 491 11.83 -1.93 -4.31
N GLY A 492 12.32 -1.00 -3.48
CA GLY A 492 11.93 0.42 -3.53
C GLY A 492 10.46 0.67 -3.21
N GLY A 493 9.76 -0.31 -2.62
CA GLY A 493 8.32 -0.28 -2.43
C GLY A 493 7.90 -1.04 -1.19
N TYR A 494 7.10 -2.10 -1.38
CA TYR A 494 6.37 -2.77 -0.29
C TYR A 494 7.32 -3.40 0.74
N SER A 495 8.24 -4.24 0.27
CA SER A 495 9.13 -4.98 1.16
C SER A 495 10.08 -4.05 1.89
N GLU A 496 10.63 -3.07 1.16
CA GLU A 496 11.57 -2.08 1.70
C GLU A 496 10.89 -1.16 2.71
N ALA A 497 9.68 -0.67 2.42
CA ALA A 497 8.90 0.17 3.34
C ALA A 497 8.51 -0.58 4.62
N THR A 498 8.09 -1.84 4.53
CA THR A 498 7.81 -2.66 5.73
C THR A 498 9.08 -2.88 6.56
N TYR A 499 10.23 -3.15 5.93
CA TYR A 499 11.50 -3.25 6.65
C TYR A 499 11.91 -1.93 7.31
N ASN A 500 11.69 -0.79 6.64
CA ASN A 500 11.93 0.53 7.21
C ASN A 500 11.03 0.80 8.43
N GLY A 501 9.76 0.39 8.40
CA GLY A 501 8.89 0.42 9.56
C GLY A 501 9.39 -0.44 10.72
N LEU A 502 9.94 -1.62 10.44
CA LEU A 502 10.57 -2.46 11.46
C LEU A 502 11.79 -1.76 12.10
N LYS A 503 12.62 -1.10 11.29
CA LYS A 503 13.75 -0.31 11.79
C LYS A 503 13.28 0.83 12.69
N GLU A 504 12.25 1.56 12.26
CA GLU A 504 11.69 2.68 13.04
C GLU A 504 11.12 2.18 14.37
N PHE A 505 10.37 1.07 14.36
CA PHE A 505 9.87 0.43 15.56
C PHE A 505 11.01 0.11 16.54
N TYR A 506 12.04 -0.61 16.09
CA TYR A 506 13.18 -0.91 16.97
C TYR A 506 13.88 0.36 17.48
N ALA A 507 14.04 1.37 16.63
CA ALA A 507 14.66 2.64 17.04
C ALA A 507 13.86 3.35 18.15
N LYS A 508 12.52 3.32 18.11
CA LYS A 508 11.66 3.85 19.18
C LYS A 508 11.88 3.15 20.52
N HIS A 509 12.28 1.89 20.49
CA HIS A 509 12.62 1.08 21.67
C HIS A 509 14.13 1.07 21.98
N GLY A 510 14.91 1.98 21.40
CA GLY A 510 16.35 2.11 21.66
C GLY A 510 17.21 0.98 21.08
N ILE A 511 16.65 0.17 20.18
CA ILE A 511 17.30 -0.97 19.54
C ILE A 511 17.69 -0.59 18.11
N LYS A 512 18.92 -0.90 17.71
CA LYS A 512 19.39 -0.69 16.34
C LYS A 512 19.37 -2.02 15.59
N ILE A 513 18.88 -2.02 14.36
CA ILE A 513 19.00 -3.16 13.44
C ILE A 513 19.67 -2.69 12.13
N PRO A 514 20.26 -3.61 11.33
CA PRO A 514 21.00 -3.27 10.12
C PRO A 514 20.16 -2.52 9.07
N THR A 515 20.82 -1.72 8.24
CA THR A 515 20.23 -1.18 7.01
C THR A 515 20.21 -2.24 5.90
N LEU A 516 19.36 -2.06 4.88
CA LEU A 516 19.29 -2.95 3.71
C LEU A 516 20.47 -2.79 2.75
#